data_AF-A0A4W4FWF1-F1
#
_entry.id   AF-A0A4W4FWF1-F1
#
_cell.length_a   1.000
_cell.length_b   1.000
_cell.length_c   1.000
_cell.angle_alpha   90.00
_cell.angle_beta   90.00
_cell.angle_gamma   90.00
#
_symmetry.space_group_name_H-M   'P 1'
#
loop_
_entity.id
_entity.type
_entity.pdbx_description
1 polymer ?
#
loop_
_entity_poly.entity_id
_entity_poly.type
_entity_poly.pdbx_seq_one_letter_code
_entity_poly.pdbx_strand_id
1 'polypeptide(L)'
;TPNTVAVFLPERKQWVLLVAGSKGWTNYRHQANVCHAYQMVQSNGIPNDQVVVMMYDDIAYSEQNPHPGEIINEPGGPNVYPGVLKDYTGVVCMLQLML
;
A
#
# COMPACT_ATOMS: atom_id res chain seq x y z
N THR A 1 -24.00 35.37 -26.65
CA THR A 1 -23.78 34.06 -26.01
C THR A 1 -22.29 33.84 -25.88
N PRO A 2 -21.68 33.87 -24.68
CA PRO A 2 -20.24 33.71 -24.59
C PRO A 2 -19.90 32.22 -24.64
N ASN A 3 -19.30 31.83 -25.76
CA ASN A 3 -18.65 30.53 -25.97
C ASN A 3 -17.60 30.33 -24.88
N THR A 4 -17.87 29.44 -23.93
CA THR A 4 -16.88 29.02 -22.94
C THR A 4 -15.94 28.05 -23.62
N VAL A 5 -14.73 28.50 -23.94
CA VAL A 5 -13.63 27.62 -24.33
C VAL A 5 -13.21 26.90 -23.04
N ALA A 6 -13.50 25.60 -22.93
CA ALA A 6 -12.98 24.80 -21.84
C ALA A 6 -11.46 24.70 -22.02
N VAL A 7 -10.72 25.40 -21.15
CA VAL A 7 -9.27 25.23 -21.06
C VAL A 7 -9.02 23.89 -20.37
N PHE A 8 -8.76 22.84 -21.16
CA PHE A 8 -8.32 21.55 -20.63
C PHE A 8 -6.87 21.70 -20.16
N LEU A 9 -6.71 21.96 -18.86
CA LEU A 9 -5.41 21.81 -18.22
C LEU A 9 -5.09 20.31 -18.14
N PRO A 10 -3.88 19.86 -18.48
CA PRO A 10 -3.52 18.45 -18.37
C PRO A 10 -3.73 18.01 -16.92
N GLU A 11 -4.39 16.86 -16.76
CA GLU A 11 -4.65 16.26 -15.46
C GLU A 11 -3.31 16.00 -14.74
N ARG A 12 -3.15 16.56 -13.54
CA ARG A 12 -1.93 16.34 -12.76
C ARG A 12 -1.99 14.95 -12.14
N LYS A 13 -1.03 14.10 -12.46
CA LYS A 13 -0.86 12.79 -11.82
C LYS A 13 -0.22 12.94 -10.45
N GLN A 14 -0.68 12.16 -9.48
CA GLN A 14 -0.10 12.09 -8.15
C GLN A 14 0.41 10.68 -7.90
N TRP A 15 1.73 10.54 -7.82
CA TRP A 15 2.38 9.25 -7.59
C TRP A 15 2.61 9.00 -6.10
N VAL A 16 2.43 7.75 -5.67
CA VAL A 16 2.68 7.32 -4.29
C VAL A 16 3.57 6.08 -4.28
N LEU A 17 4.64 6.13 -3.48
CA LEU A 17 5.49 5.00 -3.19
C LEU A 17 5.32 4.63 -1.71
N LEU A 18 4.86 3.41 -1.44
CA LEU A 18 4.67 2.86 -0.10
C LEU A 18 5.69 1.75 0.16
N VAL A 19 6.43 1.84 1.26
CA VAL A 19 7.55 0.94 1.55
C VAL A 19 7.53 0.46 3.00
N ALA A 20 7.53 -0.85 3.19
CA ALA A 20 7.83 -1.49 4.47
C ALA A 20 9.25 -2.07 4.43
N GLY A 21 10.18 -1.41 5.12
CA GLY A 21 11.62 -1.76 5.11
C GLY A 21 12.01 -2.94 6.00
N SER A 22 11.08 -3.83 6.38
CA SER A 22 11.36 -4.94 7.29
C SER A 22 10.42 -6.12 7.09
N LYS A 23 10.82 -7.28 7.59
CA LYS A 23 10.06 -8.52 7.56
C LYS A 23 9.90 -9.16 8.95
N GLY A 24 9.09 -10.20 9.02
CA GLY A 24 8.88 -11.02 10.20
C GLY A 24 7.80 -10.48 11.13
N TRP A 25 7.15 -11.38 11.86
CA TRP A 25 6.02 -11.07 12.74
C TRP A 25 6.30 -10.01 13.80
N THR A 26 7.52 -9.97 14.36
CA THR A 26 7.93 -8.92 15.32
C THR A 26 7.93 -7.51 14.73
N ASN A 27 7.94 -7.39 13.39
CA ASN A 27 7.86 -6.14 12.64
C ASN A 27 6.51 -5.95 11.92
N TYR A 28 5.47 -6.68 12.33
CA TYR A 28 4.10 -6.57 11.84
C TYR A 28 3.67 -5.14 11.50
N ARG A 29 3.91 -4.21 12.44
CA ARG A 29 3.53 -2.80 12.37
C ARG A 29 3.99 -2.08 11.10
N HIS A 30 5.13 -2.46 10.51
CA HIS A 30 5.64 -1.77 9.33
C HIS A 30 4.83 -2.13 8.07
N GLN A 31 4.42 -3.39 7.93
CA GLN A 31 3.55 -3.81 6.83
C GLN A 31 2.09 -3.42 7.07
N ALA A 32 1.62 -3.43 8.33
CA ALA A 32 0.32 -2.90 8.70
C ALA A 32 0.17 -1.41 8.36
N ASN A 33 1.20 -0.60 8.63
CA ASN A 33 1.22 0.82 8.25
C ASN A 33 1.13 1.01 6.72
N VAL A 34 1.87 0.22 5.94
CA VAL A 34 1.81 0.27 4.46
C VAL A 34 0.42 -0.12 3.96
N CYS A 35 -0.14 -1.21 4.48
CA CYS A 35 -1.48 -1.66 4.12
C CYS A 35 -2.53 -0.57 4.43
N HIS A 36 -2.48 0.02 5.63
CA HIS A 36 -3.36 1.10 6.02
C HIS A 36 -3.19 2.36 5.15
N ALA A 37 -1.95 2.76 4.87
CA ALA A 37 -1.67 3.88 3.97
C ALA A 37 -2.19 3.62 2.56
N TYR A 38 -2.09 2.38 2.05
CA TYR A 38 -2.69 2.00 0.77
C TYR A 38 -4.21 2.19 0.77
N GLN A 39 -4.92 1.74 1.81
CA GLN A 39 -6.36 1.97 1.91
C GLN A 39 -6.72 3.47 1.90
N MET A 40 -5.91 4.31 2.54
CA MET A 40 -6.09 5.76 2.49
C MET A 40 -5.86 6.33 1.08
N VAL A 41 -4.80 5.89 0.39
CA VAL A 41 -4.48 6.31 -0.98
C VAL A 41 -5.65 5.99 -1.93
N GLN A 42 -6.19 4.77 -1.84
CA GLN A 42 -7.36 4.35 -2.62
C GLN A 42 -8.60 5.19 -2.27
N SER A 43 -8.84 5.44 -0.99
CA SER A 43 -9.98 6.25 -0.52
C SER A 43 -9.91 7.72 -0.99
N ASN A 44 -8.71 8.22 -1.32
CA ASN A 44 -8.50 9.55 -1.88
C ASN A 44 -8.53 9.56 -3.43
N GLY A 45 -8.85 8.44 -4.07
CA GLY A 45 -9.03 8.37 -5.53
C GLY A 45 -7.74 8.31 -6.34
N ILE A 46 -6.59 8.01 -5.72
CA ILE A 46 -5.34 7.77 -6.44
C ILE A 46 -5.44 6.38 -7.09
N PRO A 47 -5.32 6.25 -8.42
CA PRO A 47 -5.47 4.98 -9.11
C PRO A 47 -4.25 4.07 -8.91
N ASN A 48 -4.45 2.75 -8.96
CA ASN A 48 -3.38 1.75 -8.78
C ASN A 48 -2.19 1.94 -9.72
N ASP A 49 -2.42 2.44 -10.94
CA ASP A 49 -1.34 2.69 -11.91
C ASP A 49 -0.41 3.85 -11.51
N GLN A 50 -0.74 4.58 -10.44
CA GLN A 50 0.06 5.65 -9.82
C GLN A 50 0.60 5.27 -8.43
N VAL A 51 0.41 4.02 -8.01
CA VAL A 51 0.85 3.53 -6.70
C VAL A 51 1.85 2.41 -6.90
N VAL A 52 2.95 2.45 -6.15
CA VAL A 52 3.89 1.34 -6.04
C VAL A 52 3.96 0.91 -4.58
N VAL A 53 3.73 -0.38 -4.33
CA VAL A 53 3.81 -0.98 -2.99
C VAL A 53 4.98 -1.94 -2.91
N MET A 54 5.86 -1.69 -1.94
CA MET A 54 6.99 -2.53 -1.59
C MET A 54 6.82 -3.02 -0.15
N MET A 55 6.59 -4.31 0.04
CA MET A 55 6.51 -4.92 1.36
C MET A 55 6.87 -6.39 1.29
N TYR A 56 7.46 -6.95 2.34
CA TYR A 56 7.94 -8.34 2.28
C TYR A 56 6.81 -9.37 2.07
N ASP A 57 5.59 -9.05 2.54
CA ASP A 57 4.36 -9.84 2.38
C ASP A 57 4.35 -11.18 3.15
N ASP A 58 5.01 -11.22 4.31
CA ASP A 58 5.10 -12.41 5.20
C ASP A 58 4.21 -12.31 6.45
N ILE A 59 3.26 -11.38 6.49
CA ILE A 59 2.44 -11.13 7.68
C ILE A 59 1.06 -11.79 7.62
N ALA A 60 0.30 -11.57 6.54
CA ALA A 60 -1.09 -12.00 6.46
C ALA A 60 -1.27 -13.51 6.66
N TYR A 61 -0.35 -14.32 6.12
CA TYR A 61 -0.37 -15.78 6.22
C TYR A 61 0.77 -16.35 7.08
N SER A 62 1.34 -15.53 7.97
CA SER A 62 2.29 -16.02 8.97
C SER A 62 1.63 -17.09 9.85
N GLU A 63 2.37 -18.14 10.20
CA GLU A 63 1.92 -19.14 11.19
C GLU A 63 1.61 -18.51 12.57
N GLN A 64 2.17 -17.33 12.84
CA GLN A 64 1.94 -16.58 14.07
C GLN A 64 0.68 -15.70 14.00
N ASN A 65 0.05 -15.58 12.82
CA ASN A 65 -1.16 -14.78 12.66
C ASN A 65 -2.39 -15.56 13.13
N PRO A 66 -3.07 -15.15 14.21
CA PRO A 66 -4.30 -15.80 14.66
C PRO A 66 -5.46 -15.63 13.68
N HIS A 67 -5.37 -14.69 12.74
CA HIS A 67 -6.39 -14.40 11.73
C HIS A 67 -5.78 -14.45 10.31
N PRO A 68 -5.59 -15.65 9.73
CA PRO A 68 -4.95 -15.80 8.42
C PRO A 68 -5.65 -14.98 7.32
N GLY A 69 -4.87 -14.23 6.54
CA GLY A 69 -5.37 -13.31 5.52
C GLY A 69 -5.76 -11.92 6.06
N GLU A 70 -5.63 -11.68 7.36
CA GLU A 70 -5.97 -10.40 7.99
C GLU A 70 -4.73 -9.65 8.49
N ILE A 71 -4.69 -8.35 8.20
CA ILE A 71 -3.77 -7.40 8.82
C ILE A 71 -4.60 -6.22 9.33
N ILE A 72 -4.47 -5.86 10.59
CA ILE A 72 -5.10 -4.69 11.21
C ILE A 72 -4.02 -3.67 11.57
N ASN A 73 -4.31 -2.37 11.53
CA ASN A 73 -3.33 -1.33 11.92
C ASN A 73 -3.65 -0.63 13.24
N GLU A 74 -4.74 -1.02 13.89
CA GLU A 74 -5.16 -0.54 15.21
C GLU A 74 -6.01 -1.60 15.92
N PRO A 75 -6.07 -1.62 17.27
CA PRO A 75 -6.88 -2.58 18.00
C PRO A 75 -8.36 -2.50 17.61
N GLY A 76 -8.94 -3.61 17.16
CA GLY A 76 -10.34 -3.68 16.71
C GLY A 76 -10.62 -2.98 15.38
N GLY A 77 -9.59 -2.52 14.68
CA GLY A 77 -9.71 -1.91 13.36
C GLY A 77 -10.06 -2.91 12.25
N PRO A 78 -10.36 -2.42 11.04
CA PRO A 78 -10.68 -3.27 9.90
C PRO A 78 -9.44 -4.00 9.36
N ASN A 79 -9.66 -5.06 8.59
CA ASN A 79 -8.62 -5.69 7.80
C ASN A 79 -8.16 -4.74 6.68
N VAL A 80 -6.91 -4.29 6.74
CA VAL A 80 -6.27 -3.37 5.78
C VAL A 80 -5.50 -4.09 4.67
N TYR A 81 -5.36 -5.41 4.72
CA TYR A 81 -4.62 -6.21 3.74
C TYR A 81 -5.29 -6.37 2.34
N PRO A 82 -6.63 -6.50 2.22
CA PRO A 82 -7.25 -6.77 0.94
C PRO A 82 -6.98 -5.70 -0.11
N GLY A 83 -6.67 -6.14 -1.33
CA GLY A 83 -6.45 -5.26 -2.48
C GLY A 83 -5.11 -4.52 -2.49
N VAL A 84 -4.28 -4.63 -1.44
CA VAL A 84 -2.93 -4.04 -1.41
C VAL A 84 -2.07 -4.65 -2.50
N LEU A 85 -1.46 -3.79 -3.33
CA LEU A 85 -0.61 -4.22 -4.44
C LEU A 85 0.64 -4.99 -3.96
N LYS A 86 1.12 -5.89 -4.81
CA LYS A 86 2.26 -6.77 -4.56
C LYS A 86 3.38 -6.51 -5.57
N ASP A 87 3.66 -5.23 -5.84
CA ASP A 87 4.59 -4.85 -6.91
C ASP A 87 6.00 -5.37 -6.64
N TYR A 88 6.46 -5.24 -5.38
CA TYR A 88 7.73 -5.82 -4.94
C TYR A 88 7.58 -6.48 -3.57
N THR A 89 7.75 -7.80 -3.53
CA THR A 89 7.65 -8.62 -2.31
C THR A 89 8.89 -9.48 -2.05
N GLY A 90 8.95 -10.09 -0.86
CA GLY A 90 10.02 -11.00 -0.47
C GLY A 90 11.43 -10.40 -0.61
N VAL A 91 12.37 -11.20 -1.12
CA VAL A 91 13.78 -10.80 -1.25
C VAL A 91 13.95 -9.64 -2.23
N VAL A 92 13.10 -9.53 -3.26
CA VAL A 92 13.17 -8.46 -4.25
C VAL A 92 12.94 -7.10 -3.57
N CYS A 93 11.97 -7.02 -2.65
CA CYS A 93 11.74 -5.81 -1.84
C CYS A 93 12.98 -5.42 -1.03
N MET A 94 13.71 -6.38 -0.45
CA MET A 94 14.88 -6.07 0.39
C MET A 94 16.11 -5.66 -0.43
N LEU A 95 16.34 -6.28 -1.58
CA LEU A 95 17.46 -5.91 -2.46
C LEU A 95 17.29 -4.51 -3.04
N GLN A 96 16.05 -4.15 -3.43
CA GLN A 96 15.75 -2.83 -4.01
C GLN A 96 15.89 -1.68 -3.00
N LEU A 97 15.83 -1.94 -1.70
CA LEU A 97 16.03 -0.92 -0.66
C LEU A 97 17.49 -0.70 -0.27
N MET A 98 18.39 -1.60 -0.69
CA MET A 98 19.82 -1.53 -0.39
C MET A 98 20.67 -1.02 -1.57
N LEU A 99 20.02 -0.66 -2.68
CA LEU A 99 20.63 -0.09 -3.90
C LEU A 99 20.20 1.37 -4.06
#